data_AF-A0A9R0IRN3-F1
#
_entry.id   AF-A0A9R0IRN3-F1
#
_cell.length_a   1.000
_cell.length_b   1.000
_cell.length_c   1.000
_cell.angle_alpha   90.00
_cell.angle_beta   90.00
_cell.angle_gamma   90.00
#
_symmetry.space_group_name_H-M   'P 1'
#
loop_
_entity.id
_entity.type
_entity.pdbx_description
1 polymer ?
#
loop_
_entity_poly.entity_id
_entity_poly.type
_entity_poly.pdbx_seq_one_letter_code
_entity_poly.pdbx_strand_id
1 'polypeptide(L)'
;MKIAIPKVFQTAEHSEEIEPTEFEEKWGKVLAEFKLQDHEWLKQLYEKRQMWIPAYFRDSFLCGIMRTTSRSESENNFYTKFTNPHLTLVEFYMRFESALDSQRHTQGQFDNDSKHKHPECKTSFALEKHASKIYTVSVFYDFQEELEIGCFQCGLEEYKKENGFEIFTIREGCRIRKFGVSFNPANLDSKCMCKMFERLGIPCRHMVWVWKAKMIEYIPDAYVLNRWTSLATKTLIFDLEGNILEGNEEDLTDLVKNLKGLRLNLEAKKSSNNHENNGSPSKATDIELLIGATLPTEIVVKPPKISKNKGTGVHIPGTGSDKRLKGNKEKAIEQSQKKKKLCRGCGELGYHDIRNCPHKVKENCKL
;
A
#
# COMPACT_ATOMS: atom_id res chain seq x y z
N MET A 1 -23.89 -7.15 -18.98
CA MET A 1 -23.50 -7.02 -17.55
C MET A 1 -22.03 -7.37 -17.26
N LYS A 2 -21.52 -8.57 -17.62
CA LYS A 2 -20.11 -8.99 -17.35
C LYS A 2 -19.00 -8.07 -17.94
N ILE A 3 -19.28 -7.34 -19.02
CA ILE A 3 -18.35 -6.38 -19.64
C ILE A 3 -18.55 -4.96 -19.07
N ALA A 4 -19.78 -4.62 -18.68
CA ALA A 4 -20.15 -3.31 -18.18
C ALA A 4 -19.58 -3.06 -16.79
N ILE A 5 -19.71 -4.03 -15.87
CA ILE A 5 -19.26 -3.90 -14.48
C ILE A 5 -17.76 -3.56 -14.38
N PRO A 6 -16.84 -4.27 -15.07
CA PRO A 6 -15.42 -3.90 -15.04
C PRO A 6 -15.15 -2.50 -15.59
N LYS A 7 -15.84 -2.07 -16.65
CA LYS A 7 -15.70 -0.70 -17.18
C LYS A 7 -16.17 0.35 -16.16
N VAL A 8 -17.32 0.11 -15.52
CA VAL A 8 -17.87 0.98 -14.45
C VAL A 8 -16.87 1.15 -13.31
N PHE A 9 -16.28 0.05 -12.82
CA PHE A 9 -15.30 0.10 -11.75
C PHE A 9 -13.96 0.68 -12.20
N GLN A 10 -13.51 0.40 -13.43
CA GLN A 10 -12.29 0.99 -13.96
C GLN A 10 -12.41 2.52 -14.07
N THR A 11 -13.56 3.04 -14.48
CA THR A 11 -13.87 4.47 -14.48
C THR A 11 -13.85 5.09 -13.08
N ALA A 12 -14.25 4.34 -12.05
CA ALA A 12 -14.27 4.83 -10.67
C ALA A 12 -12.95 4.64 -9.91
N GLU A 13 -12.16 3.61 -10.25
CA GLU A 13 -11.01 3.15 -9.45
C GLU A 13 -9.66 3.63 -10.00
N HIS A 14 -9.53 3.86 -11.32
CA HIS A 14 -8.23 4.10 -11.97
C HIS A 14 -7.90 5.57 -12.24
N SER A 15 -8.63 6.49 -11.63
CA SER A 15 -8.57 7.88 -12.05
C SER A 15 -8.39 8.81 -10.87
N GLU A 16 -7.22 8.69 -10.28
CA GLU A 16 -6.78 9.43 -9.10
C GLU A 16 -6.84 10.95 -9.29
N GLU A 17 -6.89 11.43 -10.52
CA GLU A 17 -6.90 12.84 -10.86
C GLU A 17 -8.29 13.35 -11.27
N ILE A 18 -9.31 12.50 -11.35
CA ILE A 18 -10.64 12.90 -11.85
C ILE A 18 -11.34 13.86 -10.87
N GLU A 19 -11.93 14.92 -11.43
CA GLU A 19 -12.85 15.78 -10.68
C GLU A 19 -14.18 15.07 -10.47
N PRO A 20 -14.91 15.35 -9.37
CA PRO A 20 -16.27 14.83 -9.19
C PRO A 20 -17.15 15.02 -10.44
N THR A 21 -17.06 16.18 -11.09
CA THR A 21 -17.80 16.49 -12.33
C THR A 21 -17.45 15.56 -13.50
N GLU A 22 -16.17 15.28 -13.70
CA GLU A 22 -15.69 14.37 -14.75
C GLU A 22 -16.09 12.91 -14.43
N PHE A 23 -16.13 12.54 -13.15
CA PHE A 23 -16.70 11.26 -12.73
C PHE A 23 -18.20 11.18 -13.07
N GLU A 24 -18.99 12.18 -12.71
CA GLU A 24 -20.44 12.21 -12.99
C GLU A 24 -20.72 12.06 -14.49
N GLU A 25 -19.96 12.76 -15.34
CA GLU A 25 -20.09 12.68 -16.79
C GLU A 25 -19.75 11.27 -17.32
N LYS A 26 -18.62 10.70 -16.88
CA LYS A 26 -18.20 9.36 -17.31
C LYS A 26 -19.15 8.27 -16.79
N TRP A 27 -19.62 8.39 -15.56
CA TRP A 27 -20.60 7.50 -14.97
C TRP A 27 -21.89 7.48 -15.78
N GLY A 28 -22.43 8.67 -16.11
CA GLY A 28 -23.61 8.81 -16.96
C GLY A 28 -23.43 8.17 -18.34
N LYS A 29 -22.27 8.41 -18.99
CA LYS A 29 -21.95 7.80 -20.31
C LYS A 29 -21.92 6.28 -20.25
N VAL A 30 -21.29 5.70 -19.22
CA VAL A 30 -21.21 4.25 -19.06
C VAL A 30 -22.59 3.65 -18.80
N LEU A 31 -23.41 4.27 -17.95
CA LEU A 31 -24.78 3.80 -17.72
C LEU A 31 -25.63 3.84 -19.00
N ALA A 32 -25.46 4.88 -19.82
CA ALA A 32 -26.15 5.01 -21.10
C ALA A 32 -25.69 3.99 -22.14
N GLU A 33 -24.38 3.79 -22.31
CA GLU A 33 -23.79 2.82 -23.25
C GLU A 33 -24.33 1.41 -23.01
N PHE A 34 -24.49 1.03 -21.73
CA PHE A 34 -24.91 -0.31 -21.35
C PHE A 34 -26.40 -0.45 -21.01
N LYS A 35 -27.20 0.63 -21.14
CA LYS A 35 -28.62 0.67 -20.78
C LYS A 35 -28.89 0.21 -19.33
N LEU A 36 -28.09 0.71 -18.38
CA LEU A 36 -28.11 0.32 -16.97
C LEU A 36 -28.68 1.41 -16.03
N GLN A 37 -29.30 2.44 -16.58
CA GLN A 37 -29.81 3.58 -15.80
C GLN A 37 -30.82 3.16 -14.72
N ASP A 38 -31.61 2.12 -14.99
CA ASP A 38 -32.65 1.63 -14.07
C ASP A 38 -32.21 0.45 -13.19
N HIS A 39 -30.93 0.09 -13.22
CA HIS A 39 -30.43 -1.01 -12.43
C HIS A 39 -30.34 -0.62 -10.94
N GLU A 40 -31.20 -1.20 -10.11
CA GLU A 40 -31.36 -0.85 -8.69
C GLU A 40 -30.04 -0.87 -7.90
N TRP A 41 -29.23 -1.92 -8.06
CA TRP A 41 -27.92 -2.00 -7.38
C TRP A 41 -26.95 -0.88 -7.80
N LEU A 42 -27.00 -0.42 -9.06
CA LEU A 42 -26.14 0.68 -9.52
C LEU A 42 -26.63 2.03 -9.00
N LYS A 43 -27.96 2.20 -8.83
CA LYS A 43 -28.54 3.37 -8.15
C LYS A 43 -28.08 3.43 -6.69
N GLN A 44 -28.21 2.33 -5.94
CA GLN A 44 -27.75 2.25 -4.55
C GLN A 44 -26.23 2.48 -4.42
N LEU A 45 -25.43 1.95 -5.36
CA LEU A 45 -23.99 2.17 -5.37
C LEU A 45 -23.64 3.65 -5.64
N TYR A 46 -24.36 4.28 -6.56
CA TYR A 46 -24.21 5.69 -6.89
C TYR A 46 -24.64 6.64 -5.76
N GLU A 47 -25.69 6.30 -5.01
CA GLU A 47 -26.10 7.05 -3.81
C GLU A 47 -24.95 7.15 -2.80
N LYS A 48 -24.14 6.09 -2.69
CA LYS A 48 -22.99 6.01 -1.79
C LYS A 48 -21.68 6.54 -2.40
N ARG A 49 -21.70 7.17 -3.57
CA ARG A 49 -20.48 7.58 -4.31
C ARG A 49 -19.47 8.38 -3.50
N GLN A 50 -19.94 9.26 -2.61
CA GLN A 50 -19.07 10.05 -1.73
C GLN A 50 -18.26 9.19 -0.73
N MET A 51 -18.65 7.93 -0.51
CA MET A 51 -18.02 7.02 0.45
C MET A 51 -16.97 6.09 -0.17
N TRP A 52 -16.94 5.93 -1.49
CA TRP A 52 -16.06 4.96 -2.15
C TRP A 52 -15.33 5.49 -3.38
N ILE A 53 -15.71 6.65 -3.91
CA ILE A 53 -15.11 7.19 -5.12
C ILE A 53 -13.94 8.13 -4.79
N PRO A 54 -12.71 7.84 -5.27
CA PRO A 54 -11.51 8.64 -4.99
C PRO A 54 -11.63 10.13 -5.27
N ALA A 55 -12.40 10.53 -6.30
CA ALA A 55 -12.61 11.93 -6.65
C ALA A 55 -13.19 12.78 -5.50
N TYR A 56 -13.98 12.17 -4.62
CA TYR A 56 -14.60 12.84 -3.46
C TYR A 56 -13.69 12.91 -2.22
N PHE A 57 -12.55 12.22 -2.25
CA PHE A 57 -11.58 12.17 -1.14
C PHE A 57 -10.31 12.96 -1.46
N ARG A 58 -10.36 13.85 -2.46
CA ARG A 58 -9.15 14.51 -2.96
C ARG A 58 -8.51 15.49 -2.00
N ASP A 59 -9.28 16.03 -1.06
CA ASP A 59 -8.77 16.90 -0.01
C ASP A 59 -8.47 16.15 1.30
N SER A 60 -8.70 14.83 1.32
CA SER A 60 -8.43 13.99 2.50
C SER A 60 -7.03 13.41 2.42
N PHE A 61 -6.24 13.61 3.48
CA PHE A 61 -4.96 12.95 3.62
C PHE A 61 -5.15 11.46 3.92
N LEU A 62 -4.88 10.64 2.91
CA LEU A 62 -5.12 9.19 2.96
C LEU A 62 -3.84 8.38 2.78
N CYS A 63 -2.66 9.00 2.72
CA CYS A 63 -1.35 8.33 2.64
C CYS A 63 -1.25 7.24 1.55
N GLY A 64 -2.00 7.36 0.45
CA GLY A 64 -2.09 6.29 -0.56
C GLY A 64 -2.82 5.01 -0.13
N ILE A 65 -3.47 5.02 1.05
CA ILE A 65 -4.26 3.89 1.61
C ILE A 65 -5.53 3.63 0.78
N MET A 66 -6.04 4.64 0.08
CA MET A 66 -7.29 4.54 -0.71
C MET A 66 -7.22 3.60 -1.92
N ARG A 67 -6.10 2.94 -2.16
CA ARG A 67 -5.89 2.14 -3.35
C ARG A 67 -6.25 0.69 -3.11
N THR A 68 -7.47 0.34 -3.50
CA THR A 68 -7.89 -1.03 -3.82
C THR A 68 -7.86 -1.98 -2.61
N THR A 69 -8.47 -3.15 -2.75
CA THR A 69 -8.31 -4.24 -1.79
C THR A 69 -6.86 -4.71 -1.65
N SER A 70 -5.90 -4.17 -2.42
CA SER A 70 -4.47 -4.52 -2.42
C SER A 70 -3.86 -4.61 -1.02
N ARG A 71 -4.13 -3.67 -0.10
CA ARG A 71 -3.61 -3.78 1.29
C ARG A 71 -4.18 -5.00 2.02
N SER A 72 -5.50 -5.16 1.98
CA SER A 72 -6.15 -6.33 2.59
C SER A 72 -5.76 -7.64 1.88
N GLU A 73 -5.52 -7.60 0.57
CA GLU A 73 -5.09 -8.74 -0.24
C GLU A 73 -3.63 -9.09 0.00
N SER A 74 -2.74 -8.10 0.17
CA SER A 74 -1.33 -8.32 0.50
C SER A 74 -1.19 -8.89 1.90
N GLU A 75 -1.91 -8.35 2.87
CA GLU A 75 -1.97 -8.89 4.24
C GLU A 75 -2.58 -10.30 4.23
N ASN A 76 -3.74 -10.49 3.61
CA ASN A 76 -4.35 -11.81 3.52
C ASN A 76 -3.40 -12.81 2.83
N ASN A 77 -2.75 -12.44 1.73
CA ASN A 77 -1.79 -13.29 1.03
C ASN A 77 -0.55 -13.59 1.88
N PHE A 78 -0.07 -12.62 2.67
CA PHE A 78 1.03 -12.83 3.58
C PHE A 78 0.64 -13.85 4.65
N TYR A 79 -0.44 -13.62 5.40
CA TYR A 79 -0.90 -14.52 6.46
C TYR A 79 -1.35 -15.89 5.94
N THR A 80 -1.89 -15.99 4.71
CA THR A 80 -2.25 -17.28 4.10
C THR A 80 -1.04 -18.22 3.98
N LYS A 81 0.19 -17.68 3.89
CA LYS A 81 1.41 -18.51 3.90
C LYS A 81 1.71 -19.13 5.27
N PHE A 82 1.18 -18.55 6.34
CA PHE A 82 1.41 -18.95 7.73
C PHE A 82 0.23 -19.72 8.33
N THR A 83 -0.97 -19.60 7.75
CA THR A 83 -2.21 -20.19 8.29
C THR A 83 -2.75 -21.33 7.44
N ASN A 84 -3.23 -22.41 8.07
CA ASN A 84 -3.96 -23.51 7.44
C ASN A 84 -5.32 -23.68 8.18
N PRO A 85 -6.44 -23.97 7.47
CA PRO A 85 -7.73 -24.28 8.09
C PRO A 85 -7.71 -25.36 9.18
N HIS A 86 -6.71 -26.24 9.21
CA HIS A 86 -6.60 -27.35 10.15
C HIS A 86 -5.68 -27.07 11.35
N LEU A 87 -5.23 -25.83 11.56
CA LEU A 87 -4.38 -25.48 12.71
C LEU A 87 -5.17 -25.54 14.03
N THR A 88 -4.53 -26.06 15.07
CA THR A 88 -5.00 -25.84 16.45
C THR A 88 -4.79 -24.38 16.85
N LEU A 89 -5.48 -23.92 17.90
CA LEU A 89 -5.35 -22.53 18.38
C LEU A 89 -3.91 -22.19 18.78
N VAL A 90 -3.19 -23.14 19.40
CA VAL A 90 -1.80 -22.96 19.83
C VAL A 90 -0.88 -22.82 18.62
N GLU A 91 -1.03 -23.70 17.63
CA GLU A 91 -0.24 -23.62 16.39
C GLU A 91 -0.55 -22.35 15.60
N PHE A 92 -1.82 -21.92 15.55
CA PHE A 92 -2.20 -20.66 14.94
C PHE A 92 -1.48 -19.48 15.60
N TYR A 93 -1.49 -19.39 16.93
CA TYR A 93 -0.83 -18.31 17.66
C TYR A 93 0.69 -18.28 17.39
N MET A 94 1.36 -19.44 17.45
CA MET A 94 2.80 -19.51 17.15
C MET A 94 3.14 -19.09 15.71
N ARG A 95 2.30 -19.48 14.74
CA ARG A 95 2.46 -19.09 13.33
C ARG A 95 2.19 -17.61 13.10
N PHE A 96 1.22 -17.05 13.83
CA PHE A 96 0.91 -15.63 13.80
C PHE A 96 2.05 -14.78 14.34
N GLU A 97 2.62 -15.15 15.50
CA GLU A 97 3.82 -14.49 16.04
C GLU A 97 4.99 -14.57 15.06
N SER A 98 5.22 -15.73 14.43
CA SER A 98 6.26 -15.88 13.40
C SER A 98 6.03 -14.96 12.19
N ALA A 99 4.78 -14.77 11.78
CA ALA A 99 4.41 -13.87 10.69
C ALA A 99 4.70 -12.41 11.07
N LEU A 100 4.35 -12.00 12.30
CA LEU A 100 4.68 -10.67 12.83
C LEU A 100 6.18 -10.43 12.88
N ASP A 101 6.95 -11.40 13.38
CA ASP A 101 8.41 -11.29 13.45
C ASP A 101 9.04 -11.18 12.06
N SER A 102 8.50 -11.90 11.07
CA SER A 102 8.92 -11.74 9.68
C SER A 102 8.65 -10.34 9.15
N GLN A 103 7.49 -9.74 9.45
CA GLN A 103 7.19 -8.35 9.04
C GLN A 103 8.12 -7.36 9.73
N ARG A 104 8.34 -7.51 11.05
CA ARG A 104 9.25 -6.67 11.83
C ARG A 104 10.69 -6.77 11.33
N HIS A 105 11.14 -7.98 11.00
CA HIS A 105 12.47 -8.19 10.43
C HIS A 105 12.63 -7.47 9.10
N THR A 106 11.65 -7.59 8.19
CA THR A 106 11.64 -6.86 6.91
C THR A 106 11.62 -5.35 7.13
N GLN A 107 10.81 -4.83 8.06
CA GLN A 107 10.85 -3.41 8.43
C GLN A 107 12.24 -2.99 8.92
N GLY A 108 12.86 -3.78 9.80
CA GLY A 108 14.22 -3.51 10.28
C GLY A 108 15.26 -3.48 9.17
N GLN A 109 15.13 -4.33 8.14
CA GLN A 109 15.97 -4.27 6.94
C GLN A 109 15.77 -2.97 6.17
N PHE A 110 14.52 -2.51 5.99
CA PHE A 110 14.24 -1.24 5.30
C PHE A 110 14.71 -0.02 6.09
N ASP A 111 14.61 -0.04 7.42
CA ASP A 111 15.12 1.01 8.28
C ASP A 111 16.65 1.06 8.22
N ASN A 112 17.31 -0.09 8.27
CA ASN A 112 18.76 -0.21 8.10
C ASN A 112 19.21 0.31 6.72
N ASP A 113 18.53 -0.11 5.67
CA ASP A 113 18.78 0.36 4.31
C ASP A 113 18.62 1.88 4.21
N SER A 114 17.58 2.45 4.83
CA SER A 114 17.37 3.91 4.83
C SER A 114 18.40 4.69 5.65
N LYS A 115 19.09 4.05 6.60
CA LYS A 115 20.18 4.67 7.36
C LYS A 115 21.52 4.60 6.64
N HIS A 116 21.79 3.49 5.96
CA HIS A 116 23.15 3.18 5.48
C HIS A 116 23.29 3.16 3.96
N LYS A 117 22.20 3.03 3.20
CA LYS A 117 22.23 3.11 1.74
C LYS A 117 21.85 4.51 1.32
N HIS A 118 22.76 5.17 0.60
CA HIS A 118 22.45 6.42 -0.07
C HIS A 118 21.73 6.12 -1.38
N PRO A 119 20.50 6.60 -1.58
CA PRO A 119 19.81 6.41 -2.85
C PRO A 119 20.57 7.06 -4.01
N GLU A 120 20.64 6.35 -5.13
CA GLU A 120 21.29 6.87 -6.34
C GLU A 120 20.41 7.94 -7.00
N CYS A 121 20.97 9.14 -7.13
CA CYS A 121 20.33 10.23 -7.88
C CYS A 121 20.53 10.01 -9.38
N LYS A 122 19.46 10.12 -10.16
CA LYS A 122 19.50 10.05 -11.63
C LYS A 122 19.93 11.37 -12.26
N THR A 123 19.66 12.48 -11.57
CA THR A 123 19.94 13.82 -12.06
C THR A 123 20.88 14.56 -11.11
N SER A 124 21.40 15.70 -11.57
CA SER A 124 22.23 16.60 -10.75
C SER A 124 21.41 17.64 -9.98
N PHE A 125 20.07 17.58 -10.03
CA PHE A 125 19.20 18.59 -9.41
C PHE A 125 19.35 18.63 -7.88
N ALA A 126 19.42 19.83 -7.31
CA ALA A 126 19.56 20.03 -5.88
C ALA A 126 18.36 19.48 -5.09
N LEU A 127 17.14 19.61 -5.62
CA LEU A 127 15.92 19.03 -5.03
C LEU A 127 16.03 17.51 -4.85
N GLU A 128 16.59 16.80 -5.83
CA GLU A 128 16.78 15.35 -5.75
C GLU A 128 17.80 15.00 -4.66
N LYS A 129 18.92 15.73 -4.60
CA LYS A 129 19.93 15.55 -3.55
C LYS A 129 19.42 15.90 -2.15
N HIS A 130 18.49 16.86 -2.03
CA HIS A 130 17.85 17.17 -0.76
C HIS A 130 16.91 16.02 -0.36
N ALA A 131 16.07 15.56 -1.29
CA ALA A 131 15.14 14.45 -1.08
C ALA A 131 15.86 13.17 -0.61
N SER A 132 17.02 12.84 -1.19
CA SER A 132 17.78 11.63 -0.85
C SER A 132 18.34 11.63 0.57
N LYS A 133 18.42 12.81 1.22
CA LYS A 133 18.87 12.95 2.61
C LYS A 133 17.72 12.87 3.61
N ILE A 134 16.55 13.39 3.24
CA ILE A 134 15.41 13.54 4.17
C ILE A 134 14.46 12.36 4.14
N TYR A 135 14.18 11.79 2.95
CA TYR A 135 13.19 10.73 2.79
C TYR A 135 13.76 9.35 3.09
N THR A 136 12.87 8.42 3.45
CA THR A 136 13.22 6.99 3.41
C THR A 136 13.56 6.58 1.98
N VAL A 137 14.32 5.49 1.81
CA VAL A 137 14.75 5.03 0.47
C VAL A 137 13.56 4.79 -0.47
N SER A 138 12.47 4.21 0.03
CA SER A 138 11.27 3.97 -0.79
C SER A 138 10.60 5.27 -1.24
N VAL A 139 10.36 6.21 -0.32
CA VAL A 139 9.74 7.50 -0.64
C VAL A 139 10.63 8.32 -1.56
N PHE A 140 11.96 8.25 -1.39
CA PHE A 140 12.88 8.92 -2.30
C PHE A 140 12.65 8.47 -3.75
N TYR A 141 12.49 7.17 -4.00
CA TYR A 141 12.26 6.68 -5.37
C TYR A 141 10.88 7.10 -5.90
N ASP A 142 9.85 7.14 -5.06
CA ASP A 142 8.54 7.69 -5.44
C ASP A 142 8.66 9.19 -5.83
N PHE A 143 9.41 9.97 -5.05
CA PHE A 143 9.68 11.38 -5.36
C PHE A 143 10.58 11.54 -6.61
N GLN A 144 11.58 10.68 -6.79
CA GLN A 144 12.48 10.70 -7.95
C GLN A 144 11.71 10.49 -9.25
N GLU A 145 10.71 9.60 -9.26
CA GLU A 145 9.81 9.43 -10.41
C GLU A 145 9.01 10.71 -10.71
N GLU A 146 8.43 11.34 -9.69
CA GLU A 146 7.72 12.62 -9.84
C GLU A 146 8.64 13.73 -10.35
N LEU A 147 9.88 13.79 -9.85
CA LEU A 147 10.88 14.76 -10.27
C LEU A 147 11.32 14.54 -11.71
N GLU A 148 11.52 13.30 -12.14
CA GLU A 148 11.88 12.94 -13.51
C GLU A 148 10.76 13.36 -14.48
N ILE A 149 9.52 12.98 -14.19
CA ILE A 149 8.36 13.34 -15.02
C ILE A 149 8.15 14.86 -15.02
N GLY A 150 8.28 15.50 -13.85
CA GLY A 150 8.26 16.95 -13.73
C GLY A 150 9.30 17.61 -14.63
N CYS A 151 10.53 17.11 -14.63
CA CYS A 151 11.62 17.72 -15.39
C CYS A 151 11.52 17.54 -16.91
N PHE A 152 11.06 16.37 -17.38
CA PHE A 152 11.17 15.98 -18.78
C PHE A 152 9.83 15.94 -19.53
N GLN A 153 8.71 15.84 -18.81
CA GLN A 153 7.39 15.75 -19.42
C GLN A 153 6.50 16.94 -19.09
N CYS A 154 6.79 17.72 -18.04
CA CYS A 154 6.00 18.91 -17.74
C CYS A 154 6.53 20.17 -18.45
N GLY A 155 5.63 21.06 -18.83
CA GLY A 155 5.96 22.34 -19.47
C GLY A 155 4.98 23.46 -19.09
N LEU A 156 5.46 24.70 -19.16
CA LEU A 156 4.64 25.89 -18.91
C LEU A 156 3.79 26.23 -20.12
N GLU A 157 2.52 26.54 -19.89
CA GLU A 157 1.66 27.13 -20.91
C GLU A 157 1.26 28.56 -20.61
N GLU A 158 0.93 28.85 -19.36
CA GLU A 158 0.47 30.17 -18.96
C GLU A 158 1.04 30.51 -17.59
N TYR A 159 1.37 31.79 -17.43
CA TYR A 159 1.90 32.34 -16.19
C TYR A 159 1.21 33.66 -15.87
N LYS A 160 0.70 33.78 -14.65
CA LYS A 160 0.02 34.98 -14.15
C LYS A 160 0.54 35.36 -12.78
N LYS A 161 0.51 36.65 -12.48
CA LYS A 161 0.73 37.18 -11.13
C LYS A 161 -0.55 37.83 -10.64
N GLU A 162 -1.11 37.34 -9.54
CA GLU A 162 -2.37 37.83 -8.97
C GLU A 162 -2.24 37.90 -7.45
N ASN A 163 -2.52 39.07 -6.86
CA ASN A 163 -2.56 39.27 -5.40
C ASN A 163 -1.30 38.77 -4.64
N GLY A 164 -0.11 38.92 -5.24
CA GLY A 164 1.16 38.45 -4.65
C GLY A 164 1.45 36.96 -4.86
N PHE A 165 0.52 36.20 -5.44
CA PHE A 165 0.72 34.82 -5.86
C PHE A 165 1.15 34.76 -7.33
N GLU A 166 1.92 33.73 -7.64
CA GLU A 166 2.27 33.37 -9.00
C GLU A 166 1.53 32.09 -9.39
N ILE A 167 0.74 32.16 -10.45
CA ILE A 167 -0.10 31.07 -10.93
C ILE A 167 0.52 30.52 -12.22
N PHE A 168 0.87 29.24 -12.20
CA PHE A 168 1.43 28.50 -13.32
C PHE A 168 0.43 27.49 -13.85
N THR A 169 0.15 27.53 -15.14
CA THR A 169 -0.61 26.47 -15.83
C THR A 169 0.39 25.54 -16.50
N ILE A 170 0.51 24.34 -15.94
CA ILE A 170 1.45 23.31 -16.38
C ILE A 170 0.72 22.26 -17.23
N ARG A 171 1.31 21.93 -18.38
CA ARG A 171 0.92 20.80 -19.22
C ARG A 171 1.84 19.62 -18.94
N GLU A 172 1.28 18.42 -18.89
CA GLU A 172 2.02 17.17 -18.70
C GLU A 172 1.99 16.31 -19.96
N GLY A 173 3.11 16.26 -20.68
CA GLY A 173 3.32 15.43 -21.86
C GLY A 173 2.20 15.58 -22.91
N CYS A 174 1.68 14.45 -23.38
CA CYS A 174 0.56 14.40 -24.32
C CYS A 174 -0.82 14.49 -23.65
N ARG A 175 -0.91 14.75 -22.33
CA ARG A 175 -2.21 14.86 -21.66
C ARG A 175 -2.93 16.12 -22.11
N ILE A 176 -4.24 15.99 -22.31
CA ILE A 176 -5.13 17.11 -22.65
C ILE A 176 -5.34 18.00 -21.43
N ARG A 177 -5.36 17.41 -20.24
CA ARG A 177 -5.61 18.11 -18.98
C ARG A 177 -4.40 18.95 -18.56
N LYS A 178 -4.69 20.14 -18.05
CA LYS A 178 -3.74 21.14 -17.57
C LYS A 178 -3.87 21.27 -16.06
N PHE A 179 -2.78 21.58 -15.39
CA PHE A 179 -2.71 21.67 -13.94
C PHE A 179 -2.21 23.03 -13.48
N GLY A 180 -3.02 23.69 -12.68
CA GLY A 180 -2.70 24.97 -12.06
C GLY A 180 -1.86 24.73 -10.81
N VAL A 181 -0.81 25.53 -10.66
CA VAL A 181 0.00 25.60 -9.45
C VAL A 181 0.01 27.05 -8.98
N SER A 182 -0.54 27.31 -7.80
CA SER A 182 -0.39 28.60 -7.13
C SER A 182 0.84 28.55 -6.23
N PHE A 183 1.75 29.49 -6.43
CA PHE A 183 2.99 29.61 -5.69
C PHE A 183 3.08 30.97 -5.00
N ASN A 184 3.41 30.97 -3.71
CA ASN A 184 3.70 32.18 -2.96
C ASN A 184 5.22 32.33 -2.80
N PRO A 185 5.86 33.32 -3.45
CA PRO A 185 7.29 33.51 -3.36
C PRO A 185 7.78 33.96 -1.97
N ALA A 186 6.90 34.50 -1.12
CA ALA A 186 7.30 35.02 0.20
C ALA A 186 7.55 33.91 1.23
N ASN A 187 6.84 32.79 1.15
CA ASN A 187 6.93 31.68 2.09
C ASN A 187 7.11 30.30 1.41
N LEU A 188 7.28 30.28 0.09
CA LEU A 188 7.41 29.08 -0.74
C LEU A 188 6.19 28.14 -0.72
N ASP A 189 5.01 28.60 -0.28
CA ASP A 189 3.76 27.83 -0.31
C ASP A 189 3.35 27.55 -1.76
N SER A 190 3.21 26.27 -2.09
CA SER A 190 2.85 25.72 -3.39
C SER A 190 1.59 24.85 -3.27
N LYS A 191 0.51 25.23 -3.96
CA LYS A 191 -0.71 24.40 -4.04
C LYS A 191 -0.97 24.01 -5.48
N CYS A 192 -1.20 22.73 -5.72
CA CYS A 192 -1.45 22.20 -7.05
C CYS A 192 -2.85 21.62 -7.16
N MET A 193 -3.53 21.89 -8.29
CA MET A 193 -4.86 21.35 -8.59
C MET A 193 -4.89 19.81 -8.64
N CYS A 194 -3.77 19.12 -8.87
CA CYS A 194 -3.73 17.65 -8.86
C CYS A 194 -3.97 17.03 -7.48
N LYS A 195 -3.85 17.81 -6.40
CA LYS A 195 -4.06 17.39 -5.01
C LYS A 195 -3.26 16.16 -4.58
N MET A 196 -2.15 15.87 -5.25
CA MET A 196 -1.35 14.68 -4.95
C MET A 196 -0.64 14.82 -3.60
N PHE A 197 -0.12 16.02 -3.28
CA PHE A 197 0.48 16.26 -1.97
C PHE A 197 -0.55 16.12 -0.85
N GLU A 198 -1.75 16.69 -1.00
CA GLU A 198 -2.80 16.56 0.01
C GLU A 198 -3.25 15.11 0.22
N ARG A 199 -3.21 14.27 -0.82
CA ARG A 199 -3.61 12.85 -0.72
C ARG A 199 -2.52 11.91 -0.24
N LEU A 200 -1.29 12.11 -0.72
CA LEU A 200 -0.17 11.19 -0.53
C LEU A 200 0.91 11.76 0.39
N GLY A 201 1.01 13.08 0.51
CA GLY A 201 2.04 13.77 1.28
C GLY A 201 3.40 13.84 0.60
N ILE A 202 3.47 13.56 -0.71
CA ILE A 202 4.67 13.68 -1.54
C ILE A 202 4.43 14.78 -2.58
N PRO A 203 5.37 15.73 -2.78
CA PRO A 203 5.23 16.77 -3.79
C PRO A 203 5.05 16.17 -5.19
N CYS A 204 4.12 16.74 -5.96
CA CYS A 204 3.85 16.25 -7.30
C CYS A 204 4.81 16.82 -8.34
N ARG A 205 4.90 16.14 -9.50
CA ARG A 205 5.61 16.61 -10.70
C ARG A 205 5.39 18.07 -11.06
N HIS A 206 4.17 18.60 -10.89
CA HIS A 206 3.84 20.00 -11.21
C HIS A 206 4.45 21.00 -10.22
N MET A 207 4.42 20.68 -8.92
CA MET A 207 5.07 21.50 -7.89
C MET A 207 6.59 21.48 -8.07
N VAL A 208 7.15 20.30 -8.34
CA VAL A 208 8.59 20.14 -8.60
C VAL A 208 9.02 20.95 -9.83
N TRP A 209 8.21 20.97 -10.90
CA TRP A 209 8.48 21.82 -12.06
C TRP A 209 8.55 23.30 -11.68
N VAL A 210 7.60 23.81 -10.88
CA VAL A 210 7.60 25.21 -10.43
C VAL A 210 8.80 25.53 -9.55
N TRP A 211 9.14 24.65 -8.60
CA TRP A 211 10.32 24.81 -7.75
C TRP A 211 11.61 24.84 -8.56
N LYS A 212 11.73 23.97 -9.56
CA LYS A 212 12.84 24.01 -10.52
C LYS A 212 12.87 25.33 -11.30
N ALA A 213 11.75 25.79 -11.83
CA ALA A 213 11.67 27.06 -12.55
C ALA A 213 12.03 28.27 -11.67
N LYS A 214 11.81 28.14 -10.36
CA LYS A 214 12.16 29.13 -9.33
C LYS A 214 13.56 28.94 -8.73
N MET A 215 14.34 27.99 -9.24
CA MET A 215 15.68 27.67 -8.73
C MET A 215 15.69 27.37 -7.22
N ILE A 216 14.62 26.77 -6.71
CA ILE A 216 14.55 26.30 -5.33
C ILE A 216 15.38 25.02 -5.23
N GLU A 217 16.33 25.00 -4.31
CA GLU A 217 17.31 23.91 -4.18
C GLU A 217 16.95 22.86 -3.13
N TYR A 218 15.92 23.10 -2.32
CA TYR A 218 15.46 22.22 -1.25
C TYR A 218 13.93 22.09 -1.26
N ILE A 219 13.42 20.98 -0.73
CA ILE A 219 11.98 20.80 -0.57
C ILE A 219 11.56 21.68 0.62
N PRO A 220 10.62 22.63 0.47
CA PRO A 220 10.21 23.46 1.60
C PRO A 220 9.62 22.60 2.72
N ASP A 221 9.92 22.94 3.98
CA ASP A 221 9.62 22.09 5.15
C ASP A 221 8.12 21.76 5.29
N ALA A 222 7.25 22.68 4.87
CA ALA A 222 5.80 22.45 4.82
C ALA A 222 5.39 21.23 3.97
N TYR A 223 6.26 20.80 3.06
CA TYR A 223 6.06 19.64 2.18
C TYR A 223 6.87 18.41 2.57
N VAL A 224 7.52 18.43 3.74
CA VAL A 224 8.26 17.30 4.30
C VAL A 224 7.47 16.75 5.49
N LEU A 225 6.67 15.71 5.25
CA LEU A 225 5.92 15.06 6.33
C LEU A 225 6.82 14.09 7.09
N ASN A 226 6.83 14.19 8.43
CA ASN A 226 7.64 13.32 9.31
C ASN A 226 7.50 11.82 8.98
N ARG A 227 6.27 11.37 8.67
CA ARG A 227 5.95 9.99 8.26
C ARG A 227 6.84 9.45 7.14
N TRP A 228 7.24 10.31 6.22
CA TRP A 228 7.99 9.96 5.02
C TRP A 228 9.50 10.11 5.18
N THR A 229 9.95 10.64 6.31
CA THR A 229 11.36 10.85 6.60
C THR A 229 11.99 9.63 7.24
N SER A 230 13.32 9.54 7.16
CA SER A 230 14.11 8.53 7.91
C SER A 230 14.02 8.70 9.44
N LEU A 231 13.39 9.78 9.92
CA LEU A 231 13.11 10.05 11.33
C LEU A 231 11.71 9.61 11.77
N ALA A 232 10.88 9.06 10.87
CA ALA A 232 9.49 8.70 11.16
C ALA A 232 9.31 7.78 12.38
N THR A 233 10.28 6.89 12.65
CA THR A 233 10.29 5.96 13.79
C THR A 233 11.10 6.47 14.98
N LYS A 234 11.86 7.56 14.81
CA LYS A 234 12.58 8.24 15.89
C LYS A 234 11.61 9.22 16.56
N THR A 235 10.68 8.71 17.37
CA THR A 235 10.05 9.57 18.37
C THR A 235 11.14 10.13 19.27
N LEU A 236 11.28 11.45 19.30
CA LEU A 236 12.08 12.14 20.32
C LEU A 236 11.58 11.62 21.67
N ILE A 237 12.43 10.90 22.39
CA ILE A 237 12.12 10.47 23.74
C ILE A 237 12.39 11.69 24.60
N PHE A 238 11.36 12.21 25.24
CA PHE A 238 11.54 13.32 26.17
C PHE A 238 11.71 12.74 27.57
N ASP A 239 12.62 13.31 28.36
CA ASP A 239 12.61 13.07 29.80
C ASP A 239 11.38 13.72 30.45
N LEU A 240 11.20 13.50 31.76
CA LEU A 240 10.09 14.08 32.53
C LEU A 240 10.15 15.62 32.59
N GLU A 241 11.27 16.22 32.21
CA GLU A 241 11.56 17.65 32.20
C GLU A 241 11.39 18.26 30.79
N GLY A 242 11.09 17.44 29.77
CA GLY A 242 10.87 17.86 28.40
C GLY A 242 12.13 18.00 27.54
N ASN A 243 13.28 17.50 27.99
CA ASN A 243 14.52 17.49 27.21
C ASN A 243 14.58 16.29 26.27
N ILE A 244 15.19 16.48 25.09
CA ILE A 244 15.38 15.42 24.09
C ILE A 244 16.46 14.45 24.60
N LEU A 245 16.07 13.21 24.87
CA LEU A 245 16.98 12.09 25.07
C LEU A 245 17.44 11.58 23.71
N GLU A 246 18.57 12.09 23.23
CA GLU A 246 19.31 11.42 22.16
C GLU A 246 19.88 10.13 22.72
N GLY A 247 19.29 8.99 22.35
CA GLY A 247 19.78 7.69 22.78
C GLY A 247 21.17 7.43 22.21
N ASN A 248 22.23 7.61 23.02
CA ASN A 248 23.55 7.13 22.69
C ASN A 248 23.54 5.60 22.75
N GLU A 249 24.06 4.94 21.69
CA GLU A 249 24.19 3.47 21.66
C GLU A 249 24.97 2.93 22.86
N GLU A 250 25.91 3.72 23.39
CA GLU A 250 26.69 3.41 24.59
C GLU A 250 25.80 3.25 25.84
N ASP A 251 24.85 4.17 26.06
CA ASP A 251 23.93 4.12 27.22
C ASP A 251 22.99 2.91 27.14
N LEU A 252 22.55 2.55 25.93
CA LEU A 252 21.74 1.36 25.70
C LEU A 252 22.53 0.07 25.97
N THR A 253 23.80 0.02 25.57
CA THR A 253 24.66 -1.13 25.84
C THR A 253 24.94 -1.31 27.34
N ASP A 254 25.13 -0.22 28.09
CA ASP A 254 25.32 -0.26 29.53
C ASP A 254 24.04 -0.66 30.27
N LEU A 255 22.86 -0.20 29.83
CA LEU A 255 21.57 -0.66 30.37
C LEU A 255 21.40 -2.18 30.18
N VAL A 256 21.67 -2.70 28.99
CA VAL A 256 21.58 -4.14 28.69
C VAL A 256 22.57 -4.94 29.56
N LYS A 257 23.77 -4.40 29.81
CA LYS A 257 24.78 -5.02 30.65
C LYS A 257 24.34 -5.06 32.12
N ASN A 258 23.74 -3.99 32.62
CA ASN A 258 23.20 -3.89 33.98
C ASN A 258 22.02 -4.85 34.19
N LEU A 259 21.10 -4.96 33.22
CA LEU A 259 19.98 -5.91 33.27
C LEU A 259 20.45 -7.38 33.26
N LYS A 260 21.50 -7.70 32.48
CA LYS A 260 22.15 -9.03 32.52
C LYS A 260 22.76 -9.31 33.89
N GLY A 261 23.43 -8.32 34.50
CA GLY A 261 23.98 -8.45 35.86
C GLY A 261 22.90 -8.67 36.93
N LEU A 262 21.81 -7.90 36.88
CA LEU A 262 20.65 -8.08 37.76
C LEU A 262 20.02 -9.46 37.65
N ARG A 263 19.89 -9.97 36.42
CA ARG A 263 19.38 -11.33 36.17
C ARG A 263 20.28 -12.39 36.81
N LEU A 264 21.61 -12.32 36.61
CA LEU A 264 22.56 -13.25 37.21
C LEU A 264 22.52 -13.21 38.75
N ASN A 265 22.38 -12.02 39.32
CA ASN A 265 22.23 -11.85 40.77
C ASN A 265 20.92 -12.46 41.31
N LEU A 266 19.81 -12.35 40.57
CA LEU A 266 18.54 -12.97 40.92
C LEU A 266 18.59 -14.49 40.81
N GLU A 267 19.26 -15.02 39.78
CA GLU A 267 19.50 -16.46 39.60
C GLU A 267 20.38 -17.02 40.72
N ALA A 268 21.45 -16.31 41.12
CA ALA A 268 22.31 -16.70 42.24
C ALA A 268 21.59 -16.66 43.60
N LYS A 269 20.71 -15.67 43.83
CA LYS A 269 19.86 -15.60 45.02
C LYS A 269 18.82 -16.73 45.07
N LYS A 270 18.29 -17.15 43.91
CA LYS A 270 17.40 -18.32 43.81
C LYS A 270 18.11 -19.62 44.22
N SER A 271 19.38 -19.78 43.85
CA SER A 271 20.18 -20.95 44.23
C SER A 271 20.58 -20.98 45.72
N SER A 272 20.52 -19.84 46.42
CA SER A 272 20.85 -19.74 47.84
C SER A 272 19.64 -19.96 48.78
N ASN A 273 18.40 -19.88 48.28
CA ASN A 273 17.17 -20.01 49.07
C ASN A 273 16.55 -21.43 49.08
N ASN A 274 17.30 -22.46 48.68
CA ASN A 274 16.79 -23.84 48.61
C ASN A 274 16.82 -24.62 49.94
N HIS A 275 17.01 -23.96 51.07
CA HIS A 275 16.71 -24.56 52.36
C HIS A 275 15.49 -23.87 53.00
N GLU A 276 14.42 -24.67 53.11
CA GLU A 276 13.17 -24.44 53.83
C GLU A 276 12.05 -23.67 53.08
N ASN A 277 11.25 -24.41 52.29
CA ASN A 277 9.84 -24.60 52.67
C ASN A 277 9.13 -25.70 51.86
N ASN A 278 8.37 -26.51 52.59
CA ASN A 278 7.52 -27.59 52.11
C ASN A 278 6.28 -27.05 51.38
N GLY A 279 5.92 -27.69 50.26
CA GLY A 279 4.63 -27.56 49.59
C GLY A 279 4.65 -26.65 48.36
N SER A 280 5.04 -27.19 47.21
CA SER A 280 4.81 -26.50 45.93
C SER A 280 3.32 -26.51 45.59
N PRO A 281 2.67 -25.36 45.34
CA PRO A 281 1.43 -25.35 44.59
C PRO A 281 1.74 -25.91 43.19
N SER A 282 0.82 -26.69 42.61
CA SER A 282 1.00 -27.13 41.24
C SER A 282 1.10 -25.90 40.32
N LYS A 283 1.93 -25.94 39.27
CA LYS A 283 2.04 -24.84 38.30
C LYS A 283 0.69 -24.39 37.71
N ALA A 284 -0.33 -25.26 37.75
CA ALA A 284 -1.69 -24.94 37.32
C ALA A 284 -2.40 -23.97 38.27
N THR A 285 -2.24 -24.15 39.57
CA THR A 285 -2.84 -23.30 40.62
C THR A 285 -2.33 -21.86 40.57
N ASP A 286 -1.04 -21.66 40.26
CA ASP A 286 -0.46 -20.32 40.12
C ASP A 286 -1.02 -19.59 38.89
N ILE A 287 -1.29 -20.33 37.80
CA ILE A 287 -1.86 -19.78 36.55
C ILE A 287 -3.33 -19.39 36.76
N GLU A 288 -4.11 -20.20 37.47
CA GLU A 288 -5.51 -19.88 37.78
C GLU A 288 -5.63 -18.65 38.68
N LEU A 289 -4.69 -18.46 39.63
CA LEU A 289 -4.65 -17.29 40.50
C LEU A 289 -4.29 -16.00 39.73
N LEU A 290 -3.40 -16.09 38.75
CA LEU A 290 -2.98 -14.97 37.90
C LEU A 290 -4.07 -14.54 36.91
N ILE A 291 -4.82 -15.51 36.37
CA ILE A 291 -5.87 -15.28 35.37
C ILE A 291 -7.22 -14.95 36.05
N GLY A 292 -7.39 -15.30 37.33
CA GLY A 292 -8.63 -15.08 38.08
C GLY A 292 -9.78 -16.00 37.62
N ALA A 293 -9.46 -17.09 36.93
CA ALA A 293 -10.42 -18.04 36.39
C ALA A 293 -9.90 -19.47 36.51
N THR A 294 -10.76 -20.37 37.00
CA THR A 294 -10.49 -21.81 37.13
C THR A 294 -10.78 -22.53 35.82
N LEU A 295 -10.02 -23.58 35.51
CA LEU A 295 -10.22 -24.35 34.29
C LEU A 295 -11.62 -25.04 34.29
N PRO A 296 -12.46 -24.85 33.26
CA PRO A 296 -13.74 -25.57 33.17
C PRO A 296 -13.53 -27.08 33.08
N THR A 297 -14.33 -27.85 33.81
CA THR A 297 -14.31 -29.33 33.83
C THR A 297 -14.74 -29.98 32.51
N GLU A 298 -15.48 -29.26 31.66
CA GLU A 298 -15.86 -29.69 30.31
C GLU A 298 -15.64 -28.58 29.28
N ILE A 299 -14.91 -28.90 28.21
CA ILE A 299 -14.67 -28.02 27.07
C ILE A 299 -15.48 -28.54 25.89
N VAL A 300 -16.62 -27.91 25.60
CA VAL A 300 -17.40 -28.22 24.39
C VAL A 300 -16.91 -27.35 23.23
N VAL A 301 -15.95 -27.87 22.46
CA VAL A 301 -15.47 -27.20 21.23
C VAL A 301 -16.47 -27.44 20.10
N LYS A 302 -17.26 -26.41 19.77
CA LYS A 302 -18.06 -26.42 18.53
C LYS A 302 -17.13 -26.08 17.35
N PRO A 303 -17.18 -26.82 16.22
CA PRO A 303 -16.41 -26.47 15.05
C PRO A 303 -16.79 -25.05 14.59
N PRO A 304 -15.81 -24.17 14.32
CA PRO A 304 -16.10 -22.81 13.85
C PRO A 304 -16.86 -22.87 12.53
N LYS A 305 -17.85 -21.97 12.36
CA LYS A 305 -18.53 -21.81 11.08
C LYS A 305 -17.49 -21.42 10.04
N ILE A 306 -17.33 -22.25 9.00
CA ILE A 306 -16.41 -21.97 7.90
C ILE A 306 -16.89 -20.70 7.19
N SER A 307 -16.24 -19.56 7.44
CA SER A 307 -16.46 -18.34 6.69
C SER A 307 -15.56 -18.34 5.45
N LYS A 308 -16.15 -18.28 4.26
CA LYS A 308 -15.42 -18.06 3.01
C LYS A 308 -15.28 -16.55 2.79
N ASN A 309 -14.10 -16.00 3.06
CA ASN A 309 -13.76 -14.65 2.62
C ASN A 309 -13.26 -14.68 1.17
N LYS A 310 -13.51 -13.60 0.44
CA LYS A 310 -13.11 -13.48 -0.97
C LYS A 310 -11.57 -13.44 -1.01
N GLY A 311 -10.93 -14.47 -1.57
CA GLY A 311 -9.47 -14.54 -1.72
C GLY A 311 -8.77 -15.75 -1.11
N THR A 312 -9.42 -16.54 -0.25
CA THR A 312 -8.87 -17.82 0.20
C THR A 312 -9.01 -18.86 -0.90
N GLY A 313 -7.98 -18.99 -1.74
CA GLY A 313 -7.87 -20.07 -2.71
C GLY A 313 -7.69 -21.40 -1.98
N VAL A 314 -8.79 -22.11 -1.74
CA VAL A 314 -8.75 -23.53 -1.36
C VAL A 314 -8.85 -24.32 -2.66
N HIS A 315 -7.79 -25.07 -2.96
CA HIS A 315 -7.70 -25.91 -4.15
C HIS A 315 -8.78 -27.00 -4.11
N ILE A 316 -9.83 -26.88 -4.94
CA ILE A 316 -10.82 -27.95 -5.15
C ILE A 316 -10.45 -28.65 -6.47
N PRO A 317 -10.03 -29.93 -6.44
CA PRO A 317 -9.74 -30.67 -7.65
C PRO A 317 -10.98 -30.72 -8.56
N GLY A 318 -10.86 -30.19 -9.77
CA GLY A 318 -11.90 -30.28 -10.82
C GLY A 318 -12.71 -29.01 -11.10
N THR A 319 -12.58 -27.93 -10.30
CA THR A 319 -13.22 -26.64 -10.60
C THR A 319 -12.20 -25.62 -11.05
N GLY A 320 -12.22 -25.26 -12.34
CA GLY A 320 -11.27 -24.33 -12.97
C GLY A 320 -11.42 -22.86 -12.59
N SER A 321 -11.70 -22.53 -11.33
CA SER A 321 -11.87 -21.16 -10.84
C SER A 321 -10.66 -20.57 -10.11
N ASP A 322 -9.54 -21.31 -10.04
CA ASP A 322 -8.34 -20.88 -9.31
C ASP A 322 -7.35 -20.11 -10.19
N LYS A 323 -7.76 -18.93 -10.67
CA LYS A 323 -6.78 -17.99 -11.24
C LYS A 323 -7.01 -16.59 -10.69
N ARG A 324 -6.01 -16.12 -9.94
CA ARG A 324 -5.74 -14.71 -9.69
C ARG A 324 -6.04 -13.91 -10.95
N LEU A 325 -6.77 -12.80 -10.82
CA LEU A 325 -6.94 -11.84 -11.92
C LEU A 325 -5.56 -11.29 -12.28
N LYS A 326 -5.00 -11.78 -13.40
CA LYS A 326 -3.70 -11.34 -13.88
C LYS A 326 -3.79 -9.94 -14.45
N GLY A 327 -2.84 -9.08 -14.05
CA GLY A 327 -2.72 -7.72 -14.59
C GLY A 327 -2.39 -7.75 -16.09
N ASN A 328 -2.65 -6.66 -16.80
CA ASN A 328 -2.41 -6.61 -18.26
C ASN A 328 -0.94 -6.83 -18.63
N LYS A 329 -0.01 -6.34 -17.80
CA LYS A 329 1.44 -6.57 -17.95
C LYS A 329 1.80 -8.05 -17.87
N GLU A 330 1.23 -8.77 -16.90
CA GLU A 330 1.46 -10.21 -16.71
C GLU A 330 0.81 -11.05 -17.82
N LYS A 331 -0.40 -10.67 -18.27
CA LYS A 331 -1.04 -11.31 -19.43
C LYS A 331 -0.21 -11.14 -20.72
N ALA A 332 0.39 -9.97 -20.92
CA ALA A 332 1.26 -9.69 -22.06
C ALA A 332 2.57 -10.51 -21.99
N ILE A 333 3.18 -10.64 -20.80
CA ILE A 333 4.37 -11.47 -20.58
C ILE A 333 4.08 -12.96 -20.81
N GLU A 334 2.94 -13.48 -20.33
CA GLU A 334 2.57 -14.88 -20.61
C GLU A 334 2.21 -15.13 -22.07
N GLN A 335 1.64 -14.14 -22.76
CA GLN A 335 1.37 -14.23 -24.20
C GLN A 335 2.66 -14.19 -25.02
N SER A 336 3.67 -13.41 -24.62
CA SER A 336 4.96 -13.35 -25.32
C SER A 336 5.76 -14.66 -25.18
N GLN A 337 5.58 -15.40 -24.08
CA GLN A 337 6.22 -16.70 -23.86
C GLN A 337 5.52 -17.87 -24.57
N LYS A 338 4.30 -17.70 -25.09
CA LYS A 338 3.59 -18.76 -25.83
C LYS A 338 4.13 -18.86 -27.26
N LYS A 339 4.53 -20.06 -27.68
CA LYS A 339 4.87 -20.33 -29.09
C LYS A 339 3.59 -20.42 -29.92
N LYS A 340 3.58 -19.79 -31.10
CA LYS A 340 2.50 -19.96 -32.09
C LYS A 340 2.42 -21.43 -32.50
N LYS A 341 1.21 -21.95 -32.64
CA LYS A 341 0.94 -23.34 -33.04
C LYS A 341 0.11 -23.35 -34.33
N LEU A 342 0.32 -24.36 -35.17
CA LEU A 342 -0.46 -24.56 -36.38
C LEU A 342 -1.86 -25.06 -36.00
N CYS A 343 -2.90 -24.28 -36.33
CA CYS A 343 -4.28 -24.66 -36.08
C CYS A 343 -4.76 -25.65 -37.14
N ARG A 344 -5.17 -26.86 -36.75
CA ARG A 344 -5.70 -27.88 -37.68
C ARG A 344 -7.06 -27.52 -38.31
N GLY A 345 -7.75 -26.50 -37.78
CA GLY A 345 -9.04 -26.06 -38.29
C GLY A 345 -8.96 -25.07 -39.44
N CYS A 346 -7.99 -24.15 -39.41
CA CYS A 346 -7.81 -23.12 -40.45
C CYS A 346 -6.45 -23.18 -41.17
N GLY A 347 -5.53 -24.05 -40.74
CA GLY A 347 -4.21 -24.21 -41.34
C GLY A 347 -3.20 -23.09 -41.01
N GLU A 348 -3.56 -22.11 -40.17
CA GLU A 348 -2.69 -20.97 -39.86
C GLU A 348 -1.92 -21.13 -38.54
N LEU A 349 -0.74 -20.50 -38.46
CA LEU A 349 0.09 -20.42 -37.27
C LEU A 349 -0.39 -19.28 -36.35
N GLY A 350 -1.04 -19.63 -35.26
CA GLY A 350 -1.66 -18.68 -34.34
C GLY A 350 -1.59 -19.09 -32.86
N TYR A 351 -2.26 -18.32 -32.01
CA TYR A 351 -2.36 -18.59 -30.57
C TYR A 351 -3.65 -19.37 -30.19
N HIS A 352 -4.27 -20.02 -31.16
CA HIS A 352 -5.51 -20.77 -31.02
C HIS A 352 -5.35 -22.18 -31.58
N ASP A 353 -6.22 -23.11 -31.18
CA ASP A 353 -6.32 -24.46 -31.72
C ASP A 353 -7.70 -24.70 -32.34
N ILE A 354 -7.96 -25.93 -32.82
CA ILE A 354 -9.21 -26.29 -33.50
C ILE A 354 -10.47 -26.11 -32.63
N ARG A 355 -10.34 -26.11 -31.31
CA ARG A 355 -11.47 -25.98 -30.36
C ARG A 355 -11.90 -24.52 -30.19
N ASN A 356 -10.99 -23.58 -30.40
CA ASN A 356 -11.18 -22.14 -30.20
C ASN A 356 -10.75 -21.33 -31.44
N CYS A 357 -10.76 -21.96 -32.62
CA CYS A 357 -10.43 -21.34 -33.88
C CYS A 357 -11.53 -20.34 -34.31
N PRO A 358 -11.19 -19.05 -34.52
CA PRO A 358 -12.15 -18.02 -34.91
C PRO A 358 -12.69 -18.23 -36.34
N HIS A 359 -11.98 -19.00 -37.18
CA HIS A 359 -12.36 -19.31 -38.56
C HIS A 359 -13.03 -20.69 -38.71
N LYS A 360 -13.43 -21.33 -37.59
CA LYS A 360 -14.08 -22.64 -37.63
C LYS A 360 -15.41 -22.52 -38.38
N VAL A 361 -15.47 -23.04 -39.60
CA VAL A 361 -16.72 -23.20 -40.35
C VAL A 361 -17.59 -24.18 -39.56
N LYS A 362 -18.74 -23.71 -39.06
CA LYS A 362 -19.75 -24.59 -38.48
C LYS A 362 -20.34 -25.42 -39.63
N GLU A 363 -19.95 -26.68 -39.75
CA GLU A 363 -20.69 -27.62 -40.59
C GLU A 363 -22.11 -27.73 -40.03
N ASN A 364 -23.08 -27.23 -40.80
CA ASN A 364 -24.49 -27.40 -40.54
C ASN A 364 -24.81 -28.89 -40.57
N CYS A 365 -25.26 -29.43 -39.43
CA CYS A 365 -25.95 -30.71 -39.38
C CYS A 365 -27.22 -30.59 -40.24
N LYS A 366 -27.25 -31.30 -41.38
CA LYS A 366 -28.46 -31.50 -42.18
C LYS A 366 -29.31 -32.59 -41.50
N LEU A 367 -30.57 -32.22 -41.25
CA LEU A 367 -31.79 -33.01 -40.98
C LEU A 367 -31.67 -34.26 -40.11
#